data_AF-A0A317Z6X0-F1
#
_entry.id   AF-A0A317Z6X0-F1
#
_cell.length_a   1.000
_cell.length_b   1.000
_cell.length_c   1.000
_cell.angle_alpha   90.00
_cell.angle_beta   90.00
_cell.angle_gamma   90.00
#
_symmetry.space_group_name_H-M   'P 1'
#
loop_
_entity.id
_entity.type
_entity.pdbx_description
1 polymer ?
#
loop_
_entity_poly.entity_id
_entity_poly.type
_entity_poly.pdbx_seq_one_letter_code
_entity_poly.pdbx_strand_id
1 'polypeptide(L)'
;MTIVFIFICSFLTSFCFAFVYDAPKRLFLPAGLCGGFGYLTFHIAFEIFSIDSIYASLYGSFVLGIISHVMARQYKSPVIL
;
A
#
# COMPACT_ATOMS: atom_id res chain seq x y z
N MET A 1 -5.80 2.01 -19.02
CA MET A 1 -4.44 2.61 -18.87
C MET A 1 -4.27 3.41 -17.57
N THR A 2 -5.33 3.63 -16.79
CA THR A 2 -5.32 4.37 -15.52
C THR A 2 -4.72 3.57 -14.36
N ILE A 3 -5.04 2.28 -14.26
CA ILE A 3 -4.61 1.41 -13.15
C ILE A 3 -3.09 1.34 -13.02
N VAL A 4 -2.36 1.27 -14.13
CA VAL A 4 -0.88 1.20 -14.14
C VAL A 4 -0.27 2.50 -13.64
N PHE A 5 -0.83 3.64 -14.05
CA PHE A 5 -0.38 4.96 -13.60
C PHE A 5 -0.68 5.18 -12.11
N ILE A 6 -1.86 4.76 -11.67
CA ILE A 6 -2.25 4.78 -10.26
C ILE A 6 -1.29 3.94 -9.41
N PHE A 7 -0.95 2.74 -9.88
CA PHE A 7 -0.02 1.86 -9.18
C PHE A 7 1.38 2.47 -9.12
N ILE A 8 1.88 3.08 -10.20
CA ILE A 8 3.20 3.73 -10.20
C ILE A 8 3.24 4.95 -9.27
N CYS A 9 2.19 5.78 -9.26
CA CYS A 9 2.08 6.93 -8.38
C CYS A 9 2.00 6.52 -6.90
N SER A 10 1.18 5.51 -6.59
CA SER A 10 1.05 4.98 -5.23
C SER A 10 2.34 4.31 -4.76
N PHE A 11 2.99 3.54 -5.63
CA PHE A 11 4.30 2.95 -5.34
C PHE A 11 5.35 4.04 -5.04
N LEU A 12 5.40 5.08 -5.87
CA LEU A 12 6.35 6.18 -5.71
C LEU A 12 6.07 6.99 -4.43
N THR A 13 4.80 7.23 -4.08
CA THR A 13 4.46 7.94 -2.85
C THR A 13 4.96 7.19 -1.63
N SER A 14 4.71 5.87 -1.56
CA SER A 14 5.16 5.05 -0.43
C SER A 14 6.68 4.89 -0.40
N PHE A 15 7.34 4.87 -1.57
CA PHE A 15 8.80 4.89 -1.66
C PHE A 15 9.40 6.20 -1.14
N CYS A 16 8.83 7.36 -1.51
CA CYS A 16 9.26 8.66 -1.00
C CYS A 16 9.05 8.78 0.51
N PHE A 17 7.92 8.30 1.05
CA PHE A 17 7.73 8.27 2.50
C PHE A 17 8.77 7.40 3.20
N ALA A 18 9.05 6.20 2.70
CA ALA A 18 10.10 5.34 3.25
C ALA A 18 11.50 6.02 3.24
N PHE A 19 11.76 6.86 2.23
CA PHE A 19 12.99 7.67 2.14
C PHE A 19 13.03 8.79 3.18
N VAL A 20 11.93 9.51 3.38
CA VAL A 20 11.84 10.59 4.37
C VAL A 20 12.02 10.06 5.80
N TYR A 21 11.50 8.87 6.11
CA TYR A 21 11.60 8.26 7.43
C TYR A 21 12.94 7.54 7.69
N ASP A 22 13.92 7.65 6.80
CA ASP A 22 15.24 6.98 6.86
C ASP A 22 15.11 5.48 7.19
N ALA A 23 14.11 4.81 6.61
CA ALA A 23 13.91 3.39 6.82
C ALA A 23 15.12 2.60 6.29
N PRO A 24 15.47 1.44 6.86
CA PRO A 24 16.58 0.64 6.36
C PRO A 24 16.35 0.28 4.88
N LYS A 25 17.43 0.28 4.06
CA LYS A 25 17.39 0.01 2.60
C LYS A 25 16.61 -1.24 2.17
N ARG A 26 16.42 -2.18 3.09
CA ARG A 26 15.66 -3.43 2.91
C ARG A 26 14.14 -3.24 2.94
N LEU A 27 13.63 -2.17 3.55
CA LEU A 27 12.21 -1.91 3.76
C LEU A 27 11.57 -1.01 2.67
N PHE A 28 12.35 -0.43 1.77
CA PHE A 28 11.82 0.43 0.71
C PHE A 28 10.92 -0.32 -0.28
N LEU A 29 11.34 -1.53 -0.67
CA LEU A 29 10.57 -2.39 -1.58
C LEU A 29 9.24 -2.85 -0.97
N PRO A 30 9.18 -3.40 0.25
CA PRO A 30 7.91 -3.80 0.84
C PRO A 30 7.00 -2.59 1.11
N ALA A 31 7.53 -1.44 1.53
CA ALA A 31 6.71 -0.24 1.74
C ALA A 31 6.02 0.23 0.46
N GLY A 32 6.76 0.28 -0.66
CA GLY A 32 6.20 0.62 -1.98
C GLY A 32 5.13 -0.39 -2.44
N LEU A 33 5.38 -1.69 -2.27
CA LEU A 33 4.42 -2.73 -2.62
C LEU A 33 3.16 -2.65 -1.75
N CYS A 34 3.29 -2.48 -0.43
CA CYS A 34 2.15 -2.33 0.48
C CYS A 34 1.23 -1.20 0.03
N GLY A 35 1.77 0.00 -0.19
CA GLY A 35 0.99 1.17 -0.64
C GLY A 35 0.30 0.95 -1.98
N GLY A 36 1.05 0.43 -2.95
CA GLY A 36 0.51 0.09 -4.27
C GLY A 36 -0.65 -0.90 -4.20
N PHE A 37 -0.53 -1.98 -3.40
CA PHE A 37 -1.60 -2.96 -3.22
C PHE A 37 -2.80 -2.41 -2.46
N GLY A 38 -2.58 -1.55 -1.44
CA GLY A 38 -3.66 -0.92 -0.69
C GLY A 38 -4.53 -0.01 -1.58
N TYR A 39 -3.88 0.87 -2.35
CA TYR A 39 -4.61 1.77 -3.26
C TYR A 39 -5.22 1.02 -4.45
N LEU A 40 -4.54 -0.01 -4.98
CA LEU A 40 -5.09 -0.84 -6.05
C LEU A 40 -6.36 -1.57 -5.58
N THR A 41 -6.37 -2.09 -4.35
CA THR A 41 -7.57 -2.71 -3.76
C THR A 41 -8.69 -1.69 -3.58
N PHE A 42 -8.38 -0.49 -3.10
CA PHE A 42 -9.34 0.62 -3.01
C PHE A 42 -9.93 0.97 -4.37
N HIS A 43 -9.10 1.14 -5.39
CA HIS A 43 -9.52 1.53 -6.73
C HIS A 43 -10.38 0.45 -7.39
N ILE A 44 -10.03 -0.83 -7.22
CA ILE A 44 -10.85 -1.97 -7.68
C ILE A 44 -12.21 -1.98 -6.97
N ALA A 45 -12.23 -1.82 -5.63
CA ALA A 45 -13.47 -1.82 -4.87
C ALA A 45 -14.38 -0.64 -5.25
N PHE A 46 -13.80 0.51 -5.53
CA PHE A 46 -14.54 1.71 -5.91
C PHE A 46 -15.06 1.66 -7.35
N GLU A 47 -14.20 1.36 -8.34
CA GLU A 47 -14.63 1.36 -9.75
C GLU A 47 -15.44 0.13 -10.15
N ILE A 48 -15.03 -1.08 -9.74
CA ILE A 48 -15.66 -2.31 -10.25
C ILE A 48 -16.96 -2.62 -9.50
N PHE A 49 -16.98 -2.41 -8.18
CA PHE A 49 -18.16 -2.72 -7.38
C PHE A 49 -19.08 -1.51 -7.15
N SER A 50 -18.67 -0.28 -7.54
CA SER A 50 -19.43 0.95 -7.31
C SER A 50 -19.90 1.10 -5.85
N ILE A 51 -19.08 0.63 -4.92
CA ILE A 51 -19.35 0.67 -3.49
C ILE A 51 -19.04 2.07 -2.97
N ASP A 52 -19.83 2.56 -2.01
CA ASP A 52 -19.55 3.80 -1.29
C ASP A 52 -18.10 3.90 -0.82
N SER A 53 -17.53 5.10 -0.96
CA SER A 53 -16.13 5.43 -0.62
C SER A 53 -15.71 4.96 0.78
N ILE A 54 -16.66 4.94 1.72
CA ILE A 54 -16.43 4.50 3.11
C ILE A 54 -16.06 3.02 3.16
N TYR A 55 -16.82 2.14 2.50
CA TYR A 55 -16.50 0.71 2.53
C TYR A 55 -15.28 0.40 1.66
N ALA A 56 -15.11 1.08 0.53
CA ALA A 56 -13.92 0.89 -0.32
C ALA A 56 -12.63 1.23 0.44
N SER A 57 -12.61 2.34 1.18
CA SER A 57 -11.44 2.75 2.00
C SER A 57 -11.18 1.83 3.18
N LEU A 58 -12.24 1.26 3.77
CA LEU A 58 -12.12 0.24 4.81
C LEU A 58 -11.46 -1.03 4.26
N TYR A 59 -11.91 -1.54 3.11
CA TYR A 59 -11.29 -2.70 2.47
C TYR A 59 -9.85 -2.44 2.05
N GLY A 60 -9.57 -1.28 1.46
CA GLY A 60 -8.20 -0.89 1.07
C GLY A 60 -7.25 -0.84 2.27
N SER A 61 -7.67 -0.21 3.38
CA SER A 61 -6.86 -0.13 4.62
C SER A 61 -6.71 -1.48 5.31
N PHE A 62 -7.73 -2.33 5.27
CA PHE A 62 -7.68 -3.68 5.82
C PHE A 62 -6.64 -4.54 5.08
N VAL A 63 -6.68 -4.52 3.74
CA VAL A 63 -5.69 -5.24 2.92
C VAL A 63 -4.29 -4.66 3.11
N LEU A 64 -4.16 -3.33 3.14
CA LEU A 64 -2.90 -2.65 3.43
C LEU A 64 -2.31 -3.11 4.79
N GLY A 65 -3.14 -3.18 5.83
CA GLY A 65 -2.73 -3.63 7.17
C GLY A 65 -2.26 -5.08 7.21
N ILE A 66 -2.97 -5.99 6.53
CA ILE A 66 -2.54 -7.39 6.42
C ILE A 66 -1.20 -7.49 5.71
N ILE A 67 -1.02 -6.78 4.59
CA ILE A 67 0.23 -6.82 3.83
C ILE A 67 1.38 -6.21 4.65
N SER A 68 1.17 -5.09 5.34
CA SER A 68 2.16 -4.49 6.26
C SER A 68 2.59 -5.48 7.34
N HIS A 69 1.62 -6.16 7.97
CA HIS A 69 1.89 -7.15 9.02
C HIS A 69 2.64 -8.39 8.50
N VAL A 70 2.29 -8.89 7.31
CA VAL A 70 3.02 -10.01 6.67
C VAL A 70 4.45 -9.58 6.31
N MET A 71 4.64 -8.39 5.75
CA MET A 71 5.95 -7.87 5.40
C MET A 71 6.83 -7.63 6.64
N ALA A 72 6.28 -7.09 7.73
CA ALA A 72 7.03 -6.93 8.97
C ALA A 72 7.56 -8.27 9.52
N ARG A 73 6.76 -9.34 9.41
CA ARG A 73 7.19 -10.69 9.80
C ARG A 73 8.31 -11.25 8.89
N GLN A 74 8.24 -10.99 7.58
CA GLN A 74 9.25 -11.45 6.62
C GLN A 74 10.59 -10.74 6.82
N TYR A 75 10.57 -9.43 7.08
CA TYR A 75 11.78 -8.62 7.18
C TYR A 75 12.37 -8.53 8.60
N LYS A 76 11.77 -9.21 9.60
CA LYS A 76 12.19 -9.21 11.02
C LYS A 76 12.42 -7.79 11.58
N SER A 77 11.70 -6.82 11.04
CA SER A 77 11.68 -5.45 11.52
C SER A 77 10.38 -5.23 12.31
N PRO A 78 10.36 -4.38 13.35
CA PRO A 78 9.09 -3.99 13.96
C PRO A 78 8.17 -3.42 12.87
N VAL A 79 6.86 -3.62 13.03
CA VAL A 79 5.85 -2.96 12.17
C VAL A 79 5.97 -1.46 12.44
N ILE A 80 6.67 -0.73 11.57
CA ILE A 80 6.81 0.74 11.65
C ILE A 80 5.94 1.48 10.64
N LEU A 81 5.05 0.78 9.93
CA LEU A 81 4.08 1.36 9.00
C LEU A 81 2.66 0.93 9.35
#